data_AF-A0A453BVJ0-F1
#
_entry.id   AF-A0A453BVJ0-F1
#
_cell.length_a   1.000
_cell.length_b   1.000
_cell.length_c   1.000
_cell.angle_alpha   90.00
_cell.angle_beta   90.00
_cell.angle_gamma   90.00
#
_symmetry.space_group_name_H-M   'P 1'
#
loop_
_entity.id
_entity.type
_entity.pdbx_description
1 polymer ?
#
loop_
_entity_poly.entity_id
_entity_poly.type
_entity_poly.pdbx_seq_one_letter_code
_entity_poly.pdbx_strand_id
1 'polypeptide(L)'
;MQQQQQQLTPQGFGAGAALSPMQGIGASSSSSSSQAAAATAAAADAARARAAEQMAYEDAWKACNPDFTTPFASVEDAVTRLLPYHVFADYDEEDTYIDDAGTEKSSAERWDNDVGATMTMQIAEFEKHVLTFNVMARQRAEGTMRSEEQLLLERALIQDEFRVSDNVHLAHIQQQQQEAARASRLALAQAQVQVANAWPLVQPSNP
;
A
#
# COMPACT_ATOMS: atom_id res chain seq x y z
N MET A 1 -34.84 44.64 42.08
CA MET A 1 -35.80 43.75 42.76
C MET A 1 -35.33 42.33 42.45
N GLN A 2 -34.45 41.70 43.23
CA GLN A 2 -34.78 41.03 44.51
C GLN A 2 -36.14 40.31 44.39
N GLN A 3 -36.30 39.00 44.53
CA GLN A 3 -35.61 37.95 45.29
C GLN A 3 -35.70 36.64 44.47
N GLN A 4 -34.85 35.60 44.59
CA GLN A 4 -34.62 34.77 45.79
C GLN A 4 -35.96 34.21 46.34
N GLN A 5 -36.13 32.97 46.79
CA GLN A 5 -35.21 31.92 47.19
C GLN A 5 -36.02 30.67 47.56
N GLN A 6 -35.38 29.50 47.48
CA GLN A 6 -35.38 28.38 48.44
C GLN A 6 -36.71 27.65 48.77
N GLN A 7 -36.83 26.34 48.53
CA GLN A 7 -36.15 25.17 49.18
C GLN A 7 -36.87 24.67 50.44
N LEU A 8 -36.85 23.32 50.55
CA LEU A 8 -36.81 22.50 51.78
C LEU A 8 -38.11 22.54 52.63
N THR A 9 -38.59 21.50 53.28
CA THR A 9 -37.99 20.25 53.80
C THR A 9 -39.13 19.32 54.26
N PRO A 10 -38.87 18.01 54.42
CA PRO A 10 -39.75 17.06 55.08
C PRO A 10 -39.56 17.09 56.61
N GLN A 11 -40.62 16.83 57.37
CA GLN A 11 -40.68 16.25 58.73
C GLN A 11 -41.89 16.82 59.49
N GLY A 12 -42.68 15.92 60.08
CA GLY A 12 -43.84 16.30 60.88
C GLY A 12 -44.52 15.08 61.50
N PHE A 13 -43.79 14.43 62.42
CA PHE A 13 -44.31 13.49 63.40
C PHE A 13 -45.47 14.14 64.18
N GLY A 14 -46.56 13.41 64.42
CA GLY A 14 -47.66 13.95 65.23
C GLY A 14 -48.83 12.99 65.37
N ALA A 15 -48.74 12.12 66.38
CA ALA A 15 -49.80 11.26 66.84
C ALA A 15 -51.12 12.03 67.09
N GLY A 16 -52.23 11.43 66.68
CA GLY A 16 -53.58 11.90 66.96
C GLY A 16 -54.57 10.77 66.78
N ALA A 17 -54.73 9.97 67.83
CA ALA A 17 -55.79 8.98 67.93
C ALA A 17 -57.16 9.66 67.74
N ALA A 18 -57.92 9.23 66.74
CA ALA A 18 -59.35 9.53 66.66
C ALA A 18 -60.06 8.44 65.83
N LEU A 19 -60.53 7.43 66.55
CA LEU A 19 -61.88 6.85 66.45
C LEU A 19 -62.39 6.55 65.03
N SER A 20 -62.25 5.28 64.63
CA SER A 20 -63.08 4.67 63.58
C SER A 20 -64.57 4.79 63.93
N PRO A 21 -65.43 5.29 63.02
CA PRO A 21 -66.83 4.91 63.02
C PRO A 21 -66.96 3.63 62.19
N MET A 22 -67.26 2.56 62.90
CA MET A 22 -67.85 1.35 62.34
C MET A 22 -69.19 1.72 61.68
N GLN A 23 -69.32 1.58 60.36
CA GLN A 23 -70.60 1.60 59.68
C GLN A 23 -70.55 0.87 58.32
N GLY A 24 -71.38 -0.18 58.21
CA GLY A 24 -71.95 -0.62 56.95
C GLY A 24 -71.25 -1.79 56.25
N ILE A 25 -71.62 -3.01 56.61
CA ILE A 25 -71.54 -4.16 55.71
C ILE A 25 -72.50 -3.85 54.53
N GLY A 26 -71.92 -3.41 53.42
CA GLY A 26 -72.56 -3.25 52.12
C GLY A 26 -71.66 -3.87 51.06
N ALA A 27 -72.11 -4.97 50.48
CA ALA A 27 -71.42 -5.69 49.43
C ALA A 27 -71.25 -4.83 48.15
N SER A 28 -70.20 -5.15 47.38
CA SER A 28 -69.86 -4.68 46.00
C SER A 28 -69.03 -3.39 45.85
N SER A 29 -67.71 -3.49 46.05
CA SER A 29 -66.72 -2.52 45.52
C SER A 29 -65.38 -3.15 45.07
N SER A 30 -65.28 -4.48 45.02
CA SER A 30 -64.08 -5.17 44.52
C SER A 30 -63.94 -5.14 42.99
N SER A 31 -65.03 -4.92 42.25
CA SER A 31 -65.02 -4.78 40.79
C SER A 31 -64.58 -3.40 40.31
N SER A 32 -64.82 -2.34 41.09
CA SER A 32 -64.45 -0.97 40.72
C SER A 32 -62.97 -0.66 40.99
N SER A 33 -62.36 -1.27 42.01
CA SER A 33 -60.92 -1.13 42.29
C SER A 33 -60.04 -1.87 41.27
N SER A 34 -60.46 -3.06 40.82
CA SER A 34 -59.77 -3.83 39.78
C SER A 34 -59.90 -3.20 38.39
N GLN A 35 -61.07 -2.63 38.05
CA GLN A 35 -61.25 -1.86 36.80
C GLN A 35 -60.48 -0.53 36.80
N ALA A 36 -60.41 0.17 37.93
CA ALA A 36 -59.62 1.40 38.03
C ALA A 36 -58.11 1.12 37.88
N ALA A 37 -57.59 0.05 38.48
CA ALA A 37 -56.21 -0.38 38.34
C ALA A 37 -55.88 -0.82 36.88
N ALA A 38 -56.79 -1.56 36.23
CA ALA A 38 -56.62 -1.96 34.84
C ALA A 38 -56.68 -0.77 33.86
N ALA A 39 -57.54 0.22 34.12
CA ALA A 39 -57.60 1.45 33.32
C ALA A 39 -56.33 2.30 33.47
N THR A 40 -55.74 2.38 34.67
CA THR A 40 -54.45 3.06 34.87
C THR A 40 -53.28 2.33 34.22
N ALA A 41 -53.28 1.00 34.21
CA ALA A 41 -52.26 0.21 33.51
C ALA A 41 -52.35 0.39 31.99
N ALA A 42 -53.56 0.29 31.42
CA ALA A 42 -53.78 0.53 30.00
C ALA A 42 -53.41 1.96 29.57
N ALA A 43 -53.67 2.97 30.42
CA ALA A 43 -53.26 4.34 30.16
C ALA A 43 -51.74 4.54 30.23
N ALA A 44 -51.05 3.85 31.16
CA ALA A 44 -49.59 3.86 31.26
C ALA A 44 -48.92 3.16 30.06
N ASP A 45 -49.48 2.05 29.61
CA ASP A 45 -49.01 1.34 28.42
C ASP A 45 -49.24 2.16 27.14
N ALA A 46 -50.38 2.82 27.01
CA ALA A 46 -50.64 3.75 25.91
C ALA A 46 -49.69 4.96 25.92
N ALA A 47 -49.34 5.49 27.11
CA ALA A 47 -48.35 6.55 27.24
C ALA A 47 -46.95 6.08 26.85
N ARG A 48 -46.57 4.85 27.24
CA ARG A 48 -45.30 4.23 26.86
C ARG A 48 -45.21 3.98 25.35
N ALA A 49 -46.29 3.52 24.74
CA ALA A 49 -46.37 3.33 23.29
C ALA A 49 -46.20 4.65 22.53
N ARG A 50 -46.86 5.73 22.97
CA ARG A 50 -46.65 7.07 22.39
C ARG A 50 -45.24 7.60 22.59
N ALA A 51 -44.62 7.36 23.75
CA ALA A 51 -43.23 7.74 23.98
C ALA A 51 -42.28 6.94 23.07
N ALA A 52 -42.51 5.64 22.88
CA ALA A 52 -41.74 4.80 21.97
C ALA A 52 -41.88 5.25 20.51
N GLU A 53 -43.09 5.62 20.07
CA GLU A 53 -43.34 6.16 18.74
C GLU A 53 -42.59 7.48 18.49
N GLN A 54 -42.58 8.38 19.48
CA GLN A 54 -41.82 9.63 19.40
C GLN A 54 -40.32 9.37 19.31
N MET A 55 -39.78 8.46 20.13
CA MET A 55 -38.37 8.08 20.08
C MET A 55 -38.01 7.45 18.72
N ALA A 56 -38.85 6.56 18.18
CA ALA A 56 -38.64 5.97 16.86
C ALA A 56 -38.64 7.01 15.74
N TYR A 57 -39.51 8.02 15.82
CA TYR A 57 -39.53 9.11 14.85
C TYR A 57 -38.25 9.97 14.92
N GLU A 58 -37.79 10.31 16.13
CA GLU A 58 -36.55 11.05 16.33
C GLU A 58 -35.33 10.28 15.83
N ASP A 59 -35.29 8.97 16.07
CA ASP A 59 -34.20 8.11 15.59
C ASP A 59 -34.22 7.98 14.06
N ALA A 60 -35.38 7.78 13.45
CA ALA A 60 -35.51 7.76 11.99
C ALA A 60 -35.03 9.08 11.37
N TRP A 61 -35.40 10.22 11.97
CA TRP A 61 -34.93 11.53 11.52
C TRP A 61 -33.40 11.68 11.62
N LYS A 62 -32.80 11.29 12.75
CA LYS A 62 -31.34 11.33 12.95
C LYS A 62 -30.62 10.39 11.98
N ALA A 63 -31.17 9.21 11.75
CA ALA A 63 -30.62 8.25 10.79
C ALA A 63 -30.61 8.81 9.35
N CYS A 64 -31.66 9.53 8.96
CA CYS A 64 -31.73 10.21 7.66
C CYS A 64 -30.87 11.49 7.57
N ASN A 65 -30.37 12.01 8.70
CA ASN A 65 -29.58 13.24 8.76
C ASN A 65 -28.30 13.05 9.60
N PRO A 66 -27.34 12.20 9.16
CA PRO A 66 -26.07 12.04 9.84
C PRO A 66 -25.24 13.33 9.78
N ASP A 67 -24.69 13.72 10.92
CA ASP A 67 -23.49 14.55 10.90
C ASP A 67 -22.28 13.63 10.77
N PHE A 68 -21.56 13.72 9.64
CA PHE A 68 -20.30 13.00 9.40
C PHE A 68 -19.08 13.93 9.45
N THR A 69 -19.31 15.22 9.63
CA THR A 69 -18.27 16.26 9.51
C THR A 69 -17.63 16.59 10.86
N THR A 70 -18.39 16.42 11.94
CA THR A 70 -17.89 16.68 13.30
C THR A 70 -17.35 15.40 13.94
N PRO A 71 -16.13 15.43 14.50
CA PRO A 71 -15.63 14.31 15.29
C PRO A 71 -16.45 14.15 16.58
N PHE A 72 -16.44 12.96 17.17
CA PHE A 72 -17.15 12.70 18.42
C PHE A 72 -16.53 13.48 19.58
N ALA A 73 -17.38 14.20 20.32
CA ALA A 73 -16.96 14.98 21.48
C ALA A 73 -16.81 14.12 22.75
N SER A 74 -17.52 12.99 22.83
CA SER A 74 -17.54 12.07 23.96
C SER A 74 -18.06 10.68 23.55
N VAL A 75 -17.98 9.72 24.47
CA VAL A 75 -18.58 8.38 24.26
C VAL A 75 -20.09 8.50 24.17
N GLU A 76 -20.71 9.33 25.01
CA GLU A 76 -22.15 9.59 24.99
C GLU A 76 -22.58 10.22 23.67
N ASP A 77 -21.81 11.16 23.13
CA ASP A 77 -22.05 11.77 21.81
C ASP A 77 -22.01 10.70 20.70
N ALA A 78 -20.98 9.84 20.71
CA ALA A 78 -20.89 8.73 19.76
C ALA A 78 -22.09 7.79 19.86
N VAL A 79 -22.48 7.41 21.07
CA VAL A 79 -23.66 6.56 21.32
C VAL A 79 -24.92 7.23 20.79
N THR A 80 -25.16 8.51 21.07
CA THR A 80 -26.37 9.20 20.61
C THR A 80 -26.46 9.36 19.09
N ARG A 81 -25.31 9.48 18.39
CA ARG A 81 -25.25 9.62 16.93
C ARG A 81 -25.29 8.26 16.21
N LEU A 82 -24.83 7.18 16.85
CA LEU A 82 -24.77 5.85 16.26
C LEU A 82 -25.95 4.94 16.62
N LEU A 83 -26.60 5.14 17.77
CA LEU A 83 -27.77 4.38 18.18
C LEU A 83 -28.91 4.38 17.15
N PRO A 84 -29.27 5.51 16.51
CA PRO A 84 -30.34 5.54 15.52
C PRO A 84 -30.14 4.58 14.33
N TYR A 85 -28.90 4.20 14.02
CA TYR A 85 -28.57 3.29 12.92
C TYR A 85 -28.72 1.81 13.27
N HIS A 86 -28.84 1.46 14.55
CA HIS A 86 -28.97 0.05 14.97
C HIS A 86 -30.27 -0.59 14.49
N VAL A 87 -31.31 0.20 14.24
CA VAL A 87 -32.59 -0.29 13.68
C VAL A 87 -32.47 -0.71 12.21
N PHE A 88 -31.48 -0.17 11.50
CA PHE A 88 -31.17 -0.50 10.10
C PHE A 88 -29.98 -1.46 9.94
N ALA A 89 -29.36 -1.86 11.06
CA ALA A 89 -28.37 -2.91 11.03
C ALA A 89 -29.11 -4.22 10.77
N ASP A 90 -29.19 -4.62 9.51
CA ASP A 90 -29.46 -6.01 9.15
C ASP A 90 -28.32 -6.83 9.74
N TYR A 91 -28.52 -7.33 10.95
CA TYR A 91 -27.71 -8.43 11.45
C TYR A 91 -28.14 -9.64 10.63
N ASP A 92 -27.40 -9.93 9.57
CA ASP A 92 -27.52 -11.23 8.90
C ASP A 92 -27.30 -12.29 9.98
N GLU A 93 -28.38 -12.95 10.41
CA GLU A 93 -28.32 -14.10 11.32
C GLU A 93 -27.54 -15.28 10.69
N GLU A 94 -27.21 -15.16 9.39
CA GLU A 94 -26.45 -16.08 8.55
C GLU A 94 -25.04 -15.54 8.25
N ASP A 95 -24.23 -15.25 9.28
CA ASP A 95 -22.78 -15.00 9.09
C ASP A 95 -21.98 -16.32 8.82
N THR A 96 -22.70 -17.31 8.30
CA THR A 96 -22.28 -18.66 7.98
C THR A 96 -22.75 -18.99 6.58
N TYR A 97 -21.82 -19.41 5.72
CA TYR A 97 -22.14 -19.92 4.39
C TYR A 97 -21.96 -21.44 4.37
N ILE A 98 -22.73 -22.12 3.53
CA ILE A 98 -22.54 -23.55 3.29
C ILE A 98 -21.52 -23.69 2.17
N ASP A 99 -20.40 -24.37 2.45
CA ASP A 99 -19.40 -24.66 1.43
C ASP A 99 -19.85 -25.76 0.45
N ASP A 100 -19.09 -25.97 -0.62
CA ASP A 100 -19.40 -26.99 -1.64
C ASP A 100 -19.44 -28.42 -1.07
N ALA A 101 -18.90 -28.64 0.13
CA ALA A 101 -18.93 -29.90 0.88
C ALA A 101 -20.15 -30.00 1.82
N GLY A 102 -21.03 -29.00 1.84
CA GLY A 102 -22.22 -28.97 2.69
C GLY A 102 -21.94 -28.60 4.15
N THR A 103 -20.77 -28.04 4.45
CA THR A 103 -20.36 -27.64 5.81
C THR A 103 -20.58 -26.16 6.01
N GLU A 104 -21.26 -25.79 7.09
CA GLU A 104 -21.40 -24.40 7.53
C GLU A 104 -20.03 -23.86 7.98
N LYS A 105 -19.56 -22.80 7.32
CA LYS A 105 -18.30 -22.11 7.62
C LYS A 105 -18.55 -20.63 7.86
N SER A 106 -17.80 -20.06 8.78
CA SER A 106 -17.90 -18.64 9.10
C SER A 106 -17.34 -17.76 7.96
N SER A 107 -17.98 -16.64 7.68
CA SER A 107 -17.47 -15.60 6.77
C SER A 107 -16.05 -15.15 7.13
N ALA A 108 -15.73 -15.07 8.41
CA ALA A 108 -14.39 -14.71 8.90
C ALA A 108 -13.33 -15.76 8.51
N GLU A 109 -13.67 -17.05 8.60
CA GLU A 109 -12.78 -18.15 8.21
C GLU A 109 -12.52 -18.12 6.69
N ARG A 110 -13.51 -17.76 5.87
CA ARG A 110 -13.31 -17.55 4.42
C ARG A 110 -12.32 -16.41 4.15
N TRP A 111 -12.47 -15.29 4.85
CA TRP A 111 -11.56 -14.16 4.70
C TRP A 111 -10.12 -14.53 5.11
N ASP A 112 -9.94 -15.21 6.24
CA ASP A 112 -8.62 -15.68 6.69
C ASP A 112 -7.99 -16.63 5.67
N ASN A 113 -8.76 -17.56 5.11
CA ASN A 113 -8.29 -18.48 4.07
C ASN A 113 -7.92 -17.76 2.77
N ASP A 114 -8.74 -16.80 2.32
CA ASP A 114 -8.48 -16.02 1.11
C ASP A 114 -7.23 -15.14 1.24
N VAL A 115 -7.09 -14.46 2.38
CA VAL A 115 -5.89 -13.68 2.70
C VAL A 115 -4.67 -14.59 2.79
N GLY A 116 -4.79 -15.74 3.46
CA GLY A 116 -3.72 -16.73 3.57
C GLY A 116 -3.27 -17.28 2.21
N ALA A 117 -4.22 -17.61 1.34
CA ALA A 117 -3.96 -18.08 -0.02
C ALA A 117 -3.28 -16.99 -0.87
N THR A 118 -3.79 -15.77 -0.83
CA THR A 118 -3.23 -14.62 -1.55
C THR A 118 -1.80 -14.32 -1.08
N MET A 119 -1.57 -14.31 0.23
CA MET A 119 -0.25 -14.09 0.81
C MET A 119 0.74 -15.18 0.39
N THR A 120 0.31 -16.44 0.42
CA THR A 120 1.15 -17.58 0.00
C THR A 120 1.56 -17.45 -1.48
N MET A 121 0.62 -17.08 -2.35
CA MET A 121 0.90 -16.82 -3.76
C MET A 121 1.88 -15.65 -3.94
N GLN A 122 1.70 -14.55 -3.21
CA GLN A 122 2.59 -13.39 -3.30
C GLN A 122 4.00 -13.70 -2.81
N ILE A 123 4.15 -14.50 -1.74
CA ILE A 123 5.45 -14.96 -1.24
C ILE A 123 6.15 -15.79 -2.33
N ALA A 124 5.46 -16.74 -2.96
CA ALA A 124 6.03 -17.56 -4.02
C ALA A 124 6.50 -16.72 -5.23
N GLU A 125 5.72 -15.71 -5.63
CA GLU A 125 6.12 -14.82 -6.72
C GLU A 125 7.31 -13.92 -6.34
N PHE A 126 7.37 -13.44 -5.09
CA PHE A 126 8.50 -12.69 -4.58
C PHE A 126 9.79 -13.53 -4.59
N GLU A 127 9.73 -14.78 -4.12
CA GLU A 127 10.88 -15.69 -4.14
C GLU A 127 11.39 -15.92 -5.56
N LYS A 128 10.48 -16.13 -6.51
CA LYS A 128 10.81 -16.24 -7.93
C LYS A 128 11.47 -14.97 -8.48
N HIS A 129 10.98 -13.79 -8.13
CA HIS A 129 11.60 -12.52 -8.53
C HIS A 129 13.01 -12.35 -7.95
N VAL A 130 13.20 -12.67 -6.66
CA VAL A 130 14.52 -12.62 -6.01
C VAL A 130 15.50 -13.58 -6.69
N LEU A 131 15.07 -14.82 -6.98
CA LEU A 131 15.91 -15.79 -7.66
C LEU A 131 16.29 -15.32 -9.08
N THR A 132 15.31 -14.79 -9.83
CA THR A 132 15.54 -14.27 -11.19
C THR A 132 16.51 -13.10 -11.17
N PHE A 133 16.32 -12.16 -10.25
CA PHE A 133 17.24 -11.04 -10.06
C PHE A 133 18.66 -11.52 -9.71
N ASN A 134 18.80 -12.48 -8.78
CA ASN A 134 20.11 -13.00 -8.38
C ASN A 134 20.83 -13.69 -9.54
N VAL A 135 20.10 -14.49 -10.34
CA VAL A 135 20.65 -15.13 -11.54
C VAL A 135 21.11 -14.07 -12.56
N MET A 136 20.28 -13.06 -12.83
CA MET A 136 20.63 -11.99 -13.76
C MET A 136 21.80 -11.13 -13.26
N ALA A 137 21.84 -10.82 -11.97
CA ALA A 137 22.92 -10.05 -11.35
C ALA A 137 24.25 -10.81 -11.44
N ARG A 138 24.23 -12.13 -11.19
CA ARG A 138 25.40 -12.99 -11.34
C ARG A 138 25.86 -13.07 -12.80
N GLN A 139 24.94 -13.30 -13.74
CA GLN A 139 25.26 -13.33 -15.17
C GLN A 139 25.81 -11.98 -15.68
N ARG A 140 25.38 -10.86 -15.10
CA ARG A 140 25.94 -9.54 -15.38
C ARG A 140 27.36 -9.40 -14.82
N ALA A 141 27.62 -9.87 -13.60
CA ALA A 141 28.97 -9.86 -13.01
C ALA A 141 29.95 -10.78 -13.77
N GLU A 142 29.47 -11.91 -14.28
CA GLU A 142 30.22 -12.83 -15.15
C GLU A 142 30.39 -12.28 -16.59
N GLY A 143 29.73 -11.17 -16.92
CA GLY A 143 29.83 -10.50 -18.22
C GLY A 143 28.97 -11.11 -19.34
N THR A 144 28.21 -12.18 -19.07
CA THR A 144 27.31 -12.84 -20.02
C THR A 144 26.11 -11.96 -20.38
N MET A 145 25.59 -11.18 -19.43
CA MET A 145 24.51 -10.20 -19.60
C MET A 145 25.07 -8.78 -19.63
N ARG A 146 26.00 -8.53 -20.56
CA ARG A 146 26.60 -7.21 -20.81
C ARG A 146 25.53 -6.24 -21.31
N SER A 147 25.50 -5.01 -20.79
CA SER A 147 24.60 -3.99 -21.36
C SER A 147 25.03 -3.68 -22.80
N GLU A 148 24.08 -3.30 -23.64
CA GLU A 148 24.34 -2.88 -25.03
C GLU A 148 25.42 -1.78 -25.08
N GLU A 149 25.34 -0.82 -24.16
CA GLU A 149 26.33 0.23 -23.98
C GLU A 149 27.75 -0.34 -23.81
N GLN A 150 27.92 -1.36 -22.97
CA GLN A 150 29.23 -1.98 -22.73
C GLN A 150 29.74 -2.73 -23.97
N LEU A 151 28.88 -3.39 -24.73
CA LEU A 151 29.25 -4.03 -26.01
C LEU A 151 29.68 -2.99 -27.06
N LEU A 152 29.00 -1.86 -27.12
CA LEU A 152 29.33 -0.76 -28.04
C LEU A 152 30.69 -0.13 -27.69
N LEU A 153 30.97 0.10 -26.40
CA LEU A 153 32.27 0.58 -25.95
C LEU A 153 33.39 -0.40 -26.32
N GLU A 154 33.20 -1.69 -26.08
CA GLU A 154 34.18 -2.71 -26.42
C GLU A 154 34.45 -2.79 -27.93
N ARG A 155 33.39 -2.73 -28.75
CA ARG A 155 33.53 -2.64 -30.20
C ARG A 155 34.30 -1.40 -30.65
N ALA A 156 34.01 -0.25 -30.06
CA ALA A 156 34.71 1.01 -30.38
C ALA A 156 36.20 0.93 -30.01
N LEU A 157 36.53 0.31 -28.87
CA LEU A 157 37.90 0.13 -28.42
C LEU A 157 38.70 -0.78 -29.35
N ILE A 158 38.11 -1.89 -29.80
CA ILE A 158 38.74 -2.80 -30.78
C ILE A 158 38.94 -2.10 -32.12
N GLN A 159 37.97 -1.30 -32.57
CA GLN A 159 38.11 -0.54 -33.81
C GLN A 159 39.23 0.50 -33.72
N ASP A 160 39.41 1.13 -32.56
CA ASP A 160 40.50 2.07 -32.34
C ASP A 160 41.86 1.35 -32.33
N GLU A 161 41.98 0.21 -31.64
CA GLU A 161 43.21 -0.62 -31.67
C GLU A 161 43.57 -1.06 -33.09
N PHE A 162 42.58 -1.47 -33.90
CA PHE A 162 42.80 -1.81 -35.30
C PHE A 162 43.34 -0.62 -36.09
N ARG A 163 42.75 0.56 -35.93
CA ARG A 163 43.23 1.78 -36.61
C ARG A 163 44.65 2.15 -36.20
N VAL A 164 44.97 2.06 -34.91
CA VAL A 164 46.32 2.31 -34.41
C VAL A 164 47.30 1.29 -34.98
N SER A 165 46.94 0.02 -34.98
CA SER A 165 47.77 -1.07 -35.52
C SER A 165 48.06 -0.90 -37.00
N ASP A 166 47.04 -0.56 -37.79
CA ASP A 166 47.18 -0.29 -39.22
C ASP A 166 48.10 0.91 -39.49
N ASN A 167 47.94 1.99 -38.71
CA ASN A 167 48.81 3.17 -38.83
C ASN A 167 50.27 2.84 -38.52
N VAL A 168 50.53 2.04 -37.48
CA VAL A 168 51.88 1.59 -37.13
C VAL A 168 52.45 0.69 -38.24
N HIS A 169 51.64 -0.24 -38.77
CA HIS A 169 52.04 -1.12 -39.86
C HIS A 169 52.44 -0.32 -41.12
N LEU A 170 51.61 0.64 -41.52
CA LEU A 170 51.88 1.52 -42.66
C LEU A 170 53.14 2.37 -42.44
N ALA A 171 53.31 2.93 -41.24
CA ALA A 171 54.52 3.70 -40.90
C ALA A 171 55.78 2.82 -40.98
N HIS A 172 55.70 1.56 -40.53
CA HIS A 172 56.82 0.63 -40.62
C HIS A 172 57.19 0.29 -42.07
N ILE A 173 56.19 0.00 -42.93
CA ILE A 173 56.43 -0.22 -44.37
C ILE A 173 57.09 1.01 -45.00
N GLN A 174 56.60 2.21 -44.68
CA GLN A 174 57.13 3.44 -45.23
C GLN A 174 58.59 3.66 -44.80
N GLN A 175 58.91 3.39 -43.53
CA GLN A 175 60.28 3.45 -43.02
C GLN A 175 61.18 2.46 -43.76
N GLN A 176 60.75 1.21 -43.93
CA GLN A 176 61.53 0.18 -44.62
C GLN A 176 61.81 0.56 -46.09
N GLN A 177 60.82 1.14 -46.78
CA GLN A 177 61.01 1.64 -48.15
C GLN A 177 61.99 2.82 -48.19
N GLN A 178 61.93 3.74 -47.23
CA GLN A 178 62.88 4.85 -47.15
C GLN A 178 64.30 4.35 -46.89
N GLU A 179 64.48 3.38 -45.99
CA GLU A 179 65.78 2.76 -45.71
C GLU A 179 66.34 2.03 -46.94
N ALA A 180 65.52 1.25 -47.64
CA ALA A 180 65.90 0.59 -48.89
C ALA A 180 66.28 1.61 -49.98
N ALA A 181 65.52 2.70 -50.11
CA ALA A 181 65.82 3.78 -51.05
C ALA A 181 67.13 4.51 -50.70
N ARG A 182 67.40 4.74 -49.39
CA ARG A 182 68.66 5.32 -48.91
C ARG A 182 69.84 4.37 -49.17
N ALA A 183 69.69 3.08 -48.88
CA ALA A 183 70.70 2.07 -49.14
C ALA A 183 71.02 1.97 -50.64
N SER A 184 69.98 1.96 -51.50
CA SER A 184 70.14 1.98 -52.96
C SER A 184 70.90 3.22 -53.44
N ARG A 185 70.55 4.42 -52.93
CA ARG A 185 71.26 5.66 -53.25
C ARG A 185 72.73 5.63 -52.83
N LEU A 186 73.03 5.15 -51.61
CA LEU A 186 74.41 5.03 -51.13
C LEU A 186 75.20 4.02 -51.96
N ALA A 187 74.61 2.87 -52.31
CA ALA A 187 75.24 1.88 -53.16
C ALA A 187 75.55 2.45 -54.55
N LEU A 188 74.63 3.19 -55.15
CA LEU A 188 74.83 3.85 -56.45
C LEU A 188 75.95 4.90 -56.38
N ALA A 189 76.00 5.69 -55.30
CA ALA A 189 77.05 6.67 -55.06
C ALA A 189 78.43 6.00 -54.88
N GLN A 190 78.50 4.90 -54.11
CA GLN A 190 79.74 4.14 -53.96
C GLN A 190 80.19 3.50 -55.27
N ALA A 191 79.27 2.98 -56.08
CA ALA A 191 79.58 2.46 -57.40
C ALA A 191 80.18 3.55 -58.32
N GLN A 192 79.61 4.76 -58.30
CA GLN A 192 80.19 5.89 -59.06
C GLN A 192 81.59 6.28 -58.56
N VAL A 193 81.82 6.28 -57.24
CA VAL A 193 83.16 6.56 -56.67
C VAL A 193 84.16 5.46 -57.04
N GLN A 194 83.76 4.18 -57.04
CA GLN A 194 84.63 3.08 -57.47
C GLN A 194 84.97 3.17 -58.96
N VAL A 195 84.00 3.50 -59.81
CA VAL A 195 84.25 3.74 -61.25
C VAL A 195 85.17 4.95 -61.47
N ALA A 196 85.00 6.03 -60.69
CA ALA A 196 85.88 7.19 -60.75
C ALA A 196 87.30 6.90 -60.23
N ASN A 197 87.46 6.10 -59.17
CA ASN A 197 88.77 5.69 -58.64
C ASN A 197 89.46 4.59 -59.47
N ALA A 198 88.73 3.83 -60.28
CA ALA A 198 89.29 2.83 -61.20
C ALA A 198 89.99 3.44 -62.43
N TRP A 199 89.87 4.76 -62.64
CA TRP A 199 90.59 5.52 -63.66
C TRP A 199 91.49 6.56 -62.98
N PRO A 200 92.75 6.19 -62.68
CA PRO A 200 93.86 6.66 -63.53
C PRO A 200 95.04 5.67 -63.53
N LEU A 201 95.06 4.68 -64.43
CA LEU A 201 96.23 3.79 -64.63
C LEU A 201 96.39 3.38 -66.10
N VAL A 202 96.27 4.35 -67.01
CA VAL A 202 96.81 4.21 -68.37
C VAL A 202 97.45 5.54 -68.75
N GLN A 203 98.74 5.69 -68.43
CA GLN A 203 99.58 6.65 -69.14
C GLN A 203 99.95 6.02 -70.49
N PRO A 204 99.69 6.69 -71.63
CA PRO A 204 100.14 6.20 -72.92
C PRO A 204 101.65 6.48 -73.08
N SER A 205 102.46 5.43 -73.05
CA SER A 205 103.82 5.46 -73.61
C SER A 205 103.70 5.44 -75.15
N ASN A 206 104.00 6.57 -75.79
CA ASN A 206 104.07 6.74 -77.25
C ASN A 206 105.54 6.53 -77.72
N PRO A 207 105.78 6.26 -79.02
CA PRO A 207 106.86 5.41 -79.57
C PRO A 207 108.29 5.96 -79.45
#